data_AF-A0A1I2UUE1-F1
#
_entry.id   AF-A0A1I2UUE1-F1
#
_cell.length_a   1.000
_cell.length_b   1.000
_cell.length_c   1.000
_cell.angle_alpha   90.00
_cell.angle_beta   90.00
_cell.angle_gamma   90.00
#
_symmetry.space_group_name_H-M   'P 1'
#
loop_
_entity.id
_entity.type
_entity.pdbx_description
1 polymer ?
#
loop_
_entity_poly.entity_id
_entity_poly.type
_entity_poly.pdbx_seq_one_letter_code
_entity_poly.pdbx_strand_id
1 'polypeptide(L)'
;MHLNSEIRLSTAQQSITGRKARNEDCLGFFMPVGNLLTTKGACGMIADGVSTAEAGAEAAEYCVREFINDYFDTPDIWTVKKSAQKVLTAINRSLYSRSHEYLSSTRGYVCTFSVLVIKSHTAHIFHIGDSRIYRIRADHMECLTTDHITPLSQSSSCLSRAMGMDTHLDIDYRTISIEPGDIFFLSTDGVHDTLPPNEIQLVIYESSSLDAACEKLVNLAYDKGSTDNLSCQLIRVDEIIRESIDDLTDKLTELPFPPDLEAGMSIDGYQVISELYASSRSQLYIVKDPLDGKERVMKTPSQNFNDDPAYIERFIMEEWVGSRIDSPHVVKVCNANRPKTFLYYVMDKVEGVSLERWIEETPYPKPSEAIKLVKQIARGLQAFHQRETLHQDLKPSNIMISPDNHITLVDFGSVFVSGINEIFVPIERDRVLGTVNYSDPLLRLGQNTGIKGDLFSLACITYEIFTHHLPYGEGLERCETPQQLEKLKYIPSDRYNPVLPLWFDRALMKGLSIKPEERYDSIDQFLLDATQPNPDFLLPKEVEKKTQSVIFWQMMSLVWFITSMFLVAALWLQD
;
A
#
# COMPACT_ATOMS: atom_id res chain seq x y z
N MET A 1 10.19 -21.57 -2.93
CA MET A 1 10.33 -21.15 -4.33
C MET A 1 10.66 -19.67 -4.27
N HIS A 2 11.90 -19.27 -4.56
CA HIS A 2 12.17 -17.85 -4.80
C HIS A 2 11.46 -17.54 -6.11
N LEU A 3 10.31 -16.86 -6.04
CA LEU A 3 9.60 -16.51 -7.27
C LEU A 3 10.40 -15.39 -7.92
N ASN A 4 11.09 -15.73 -8.99
CA ASN A 4 11.71 -14.76 -9.89
C ASN A 4 10.57 -14.18 -10.73
N SER A 5 10.11 -12.97 -10.41
CA SER A 5 9.33 -12.19 -11.37
C SER A 5 10.29 -11.69 -12.45
N GLU A 6 10.55 -12.50 -13.46
CA GLU A 6 11.40 -12.11 -14.59
C GLU A 6 10.52 -11.46 -15.67
N ILE A 7 10.51 -10.13 -15.72
CA ILE A 7 10.05 -9.40 -16.89
C ILE A 7 11.23 -9.29 -17.84
N ARG A 8 11.03 -9.65 -19.11
CA ARG A 8 12.01 -9.41 -20.17
C ARG A 8 11.54 -8.28 -21.06
N LEU A 9 12.39 -7.27 -21.17
CA LEU A 9 12.15 -6.09 -21.98
C LEU A 9 13.25 -5.94 -23.02
N SER A 10 12.86 -5.60 -24.24
CA SER A 10 13.75 -5.12 -25.28
C SER A 10 13.63 -3.60 -25.36
N THR A 11 14.75 -2.91 -25.48
CA THR A 11 14.80 -1.44 -25.52
C THR A 11 15.65 -0.95 -26.68
N ALA A 12 15.27 0.17 -27.28
CA ALA A 12 16.08 0.92 -28.22
C ALA A 12 15.86 2.42 -27.99
N GLN A 13 16.89 3.21 -28.24
CA GLN A 13 16.85 4.66 -28.02
C GLN A 13 17.69 5.38 -29.07
N GLN A 14 17.21 6.53 -29.53
CA GLN A 14 17.93 7.39 -30.44
C GLN A 14 17.65 8.85 -30.09
N SER A 15 18.70 9.64 -30.00
CA SER A 15 18.62 11.08 -29.76
C SER A 15 19.67 11.79 -30.60
N ILE A 16 19.23 12.74 -31.44
CA ILE A 16 20.11 13.56 -32.27
C ILE A 16 19.79 15.04 -32.12
N THR A 17 20.81 15.87 -32.32
CA THR A 17 20.74 17.33 -32.26
C THR A 17 19.71 17.94 -33.23
N GLY A 18 19.36 17.24 -34.32
CA GLY A 18 18.49 17.76 -35.36
C GLY A 18 19.09 19.00 -36.02
N ARG A 19 18.33 20.10 -36.06
CA ARG A 19 18.77 21.39 -36.64
C ARG A 19 19.22 22.41 -35.60
N LYS A 20 19.20 22.06 -34.32
CA LYS A 20 19.71 22.90 -33.23
C LYS A 20 21.24 22.81 -33.13
N ALA A 21 21.85 23.76 -32.44
CA ALA A 21 23.29 23.79 -32.21
C ALA A 21 23.74 22.78 -31.12
N ARG A 22 22.85 22.46 -30.17
CA ARG A 22 23.07 21.51 -29.08
C ARG A 22 21.87 20.58 -28.94
N ASN A 23 22.12 19.38 -28.42
CA ASN A 23 21.07 18.45 -28.05
C ASN A 23 20.72 18.69 -26.59
N GLU A 24 19.50 19.11 -26.33
CA GLU A 24 18.97 19.43 -24.99
C GLU A 24 18.17 18.27 -24.40
N ASP A 25 17.92 17.23 -25.20
CA ASP A 25 17.20 16.03 -24.79
C ASP A 25 18.10 15.03 -24.09
N CYS A 26 17.53 14.32 -23.12
CA CYS A 26 18.18 13.20 -22.45
C CYS A 26 17.24 11.99 -22.36
N LEU A 27 17.77 10.82 -22.71
CA LEU A 27 17.06 9.53 -22.61
C LEU A 27 17.71 8.67 -21.54
N GLY A 28 16.90 7.88 -20.84
CA GLY A 28 17.39 6.91 -19.85
C GLY A 28 16.64 5.60 -19.93
N PHE A 29 17.35 4.50 -19.72
CA PHE A 29 16.75 3.19 -19.46
C PHE A 29 17.58 2.47 -18.41
N PHE A 30 16.91 1.89 -17.42
CA PHE A 30 17.56 1.06 -16.43
C PHE A 30 16.68 -0.13 -16.04
N MET A 31 17.24 -1.32 -16.19
CA MET A 31 16.62 -2.57 -15.77
C MET A 31 17.58 -3.25 -14.80
N PRO A 32 17.27 -3.27 -13.49
CA PRO A 32 18.12 -3.94 -12.53
C PRO A 32 18.04 -5.46 -12.66
N VAL A 33 18.95 -6.16 -11.97
CA VAL A 33 18.99 -7.62 -11.92
C VAL A 33 18.57 -8.11 -10.53
N GLY A 34 17.91 -9.27 -10.45
CA GLY A 34 17.56 -9.92 -9.19
C GLY A 34 16.40 -9.23 -8.46
N ASN A 35 16.46 -9.20 -7.12
CA ASN A 35 15.34 -8.76 -6.27
C ASN A 35 14.88 -7.32 -6.56
N LEU A 36 15.80 -6.45 -6.98
CA LEU A 36 15.46 -5.06 -7.27
C LEU A 36 14.55 -4.93 -8.50
N LEU A 37 14.63 -5.86 -9.46
CA LEU A 37 13.69 -5.93 -10.59
C LEU A 37 12.29 -6.29 -10.12
N THR A 38 12.20 -7.20 -9.14
CA THR A 38 10.93 -7.60 -8.51
C THR A 38 10.31 -6.47 -7.68
N THR A 39 11.11 -5.75 -6.89
CA THR A 39 10.59 -4.72 -5.98
C THR A 39 10.36 -3.37 -6.67
N LYS A 40 11.22 -2.99 -7.63
CA LYS A 40 11.22 -1.66 -8.28
C LYS A 40 10.88 -1.68 -9.76
N GLY A 41 10.96 -2.83 -10.44
CA GLY A 41 10.70 -2.90 -11.87
C GLY A 41 11.82 -2.32 -12.72
N ALA A 42 11.53 -2.10 -14.00
CA ALA A 42 12.42 -1.46 -14.97
C ALA A 42 11.90 -0.07 -15.33
N CYS A 43 12.80 0.88 -15.60
CA CYS A 43 12.45 2.28 -15.88
C CYS A 43 12.94 2.70 -17.26
N GLY A 44 12.06 3.31 -18.05
CA GLY A 44 12.37 4.11 -19.23
C GLY A 44 11.98 5.55 -19.00
N MET A 45 12.78 6.50 -19.49
CA MET A 45 12.52 7.92 -19.27
C MET A 45 13.04 8.80 -20.40
N ILE A 46 12.37 9.92 -20.58
CA ILE A 46 12.69 10.96 -21.54
C ILE A 46 12.55 12.33 -20.88
N ALA A 47 13.53 13.19 -21.15
CA ALA A 47 13.60 14.55 -20.66
C ALA A 47 13.94 15.49 -21.83
N ASP A 48 13.24 16.60 -21.94
CA ASP A 48 13.49 17.65 -22.93
C ASP A 48 13.83 18.96 -22.21
N GLY A 49 15.02 19.51 -22.51
CA GLY A 49 15.49 20.75 -21.93
C GLY A 49 14.83 21.97 -22.59
N VAL A 50 14.19 22.84 -21.80
CA VAL A 50 13.51 24.01 -22.35
C VAL A 50 14.53 24.97 -22.97
N SER A 51 14.46 25.20 -24.28
CA SER A 51 15.46 26.01 -25.01
C SER A 51 15.51 27.49 -24.60
N THR A 52 14.46 28.03 -23.98
CA THR A 52 14.50 29.39 -23.42
C THR A 52 15.30 29.48 -22.12
N ALA A 53 15.64 28.34 -21.51
CA ALA A 53 16.45 28.22 -20.32
C ALA A 53 17.91 27.94 -20.71
N GLU A 54 18.86 28.79 -20.26
CA GLU A 54 20.28 28.63 -20.65
C GLU A 54 20.85 27.25 -20.28
N ALA A 55 20.32 26.60 -19.23
CA ALA A 55 20.78 25.32 -18.69
C ALA A 55 19.73 24.19 -18.80
N GLY A 56 18.88 24.22 -19.83
CA GLY A 56 17.85 23.19 -20.07
C GLY A 56 18.43 21.78 -20.27
N ALA A 57 19.52 21.66 -21.04
CA ALA A 57 20.20 20.39 -21.28
C ALA A 57 20.75 19.78 -19.98
N GLU A 58 21.36 20.60 -19.13
CA GLU A 58 21.88 20.18 -17.83
C GLU A 58 20.76 19.77 -16.86
N ALA A 59 19.59 20.41 -16.95
CA ALA A 59 18.42 20.03 -16.18
C ALA A 59 17.86 18.66 -16.61
N ALA A 60 17.75 18.41 -17.93
CA ALA A 60 17.31 17.14 -18.49
C ALA A 60 18.24 15.98 -18.08
N GLU A 61 19.56 16.17 -18.22
CA GLU A 61 20.56 15.18 -17.79
C GLU A 61 20.48 14.91 -16.28
N TYR A 62 20.33 15.96 -15.46
CA TYR A 62 20.20 15.84 -14.02
C TYR A 62 18.96 15.03 -13.63
N CYS A 63 17.79 15.31 -14.23
CA CYS A 63 16.56 14.56 -13.98
C CYS A 63 16.72 13.06 -14.26
N VAL A 64 17.25 12.70 -15.44
CA VAL A 64 17.45 11.29 -15.83
C VAL A 64 18.41 10.59 -14.85
N ARG A 65 19.56 11.21 -14.58
CA ARG A 65 20.60 10.60 -13.74
C ARG A 65 20.15 10.44 -12.29
N GLU A 66 19.63 11.50 -11.69
CA GLU A 66 19.22 11.45 -10.28
C GLU A 66 17.98 10.56 -10.09
N PHE A 67 17.06 10.51 -11.06
CA PHE A 67 15.92 9.60 -10.96
C PHE A 67 16.39 8.15 -10.93
N ILE A 68 17.32 7.74 -11.81
CA ILE A 68 17.85 6.37 -11.80
C ILE A 68 18.57 6.09 -10.47
N ASN A 69 19.41 7.00 -9.99
CA ASN A 69 20.14 6.76 -8.74
C ASN A 69 19.18 6.66 -7.53
N ASP A 70 18.32 7.67 -7.34
CA ASP A 70 17.51 7.79 -6.14
C ASP A 70 16.31 6.83 -6.13
N TYR A 71 15.70 6.55 -7.30
CA TYR A 71 14.52 5.68 -7.38
C TYR A 71 14.85 4.26 -6.91
N PHE A 72 15.94 3.70 -7.39
CA PHE A 72 16.36 2.35 -7.06
C PHE A 72 16.97 2.24 -5.64
N ASP A 73 17.41 3.35 -5.06
CA ASP A 73 17.86 3.44 -3.67
C ASP A 73 16.71 3.73 -2.68
N THR A 74 15.48 3.98 -3.16
CA THR A 74 14.32 4.13 -2.26
C THR A 74 14.01 2.83 -1.52
N PRO A 75 13.48 2.91 -0.28
CA PRO A 75 13.14 1.71 0.50
C PRO A 75 12.29 0.71 -0.30
N ASP A 76 12.64 -0.58 -0.29
CA ASP A 76 11.92 -1.63 -1.04
C ASP A 76 10.41 -1.67 -0.75
N ILE A 77 10.03 -1.26 0.47
CA ILE A 77 8.66 -1.18 0.96
C ILE A 77 7.83 0.03 0.45
N TRP A 78 8.41 0.84 -0.44
CA TRP A 78 7.68 1.95 -1.04
C TRP A 78 7.08 1.51 -2.38
N THR A 79 5.79 1.78 -2.56
CA THR A 79 5.12 1.61 -3.86
C THR A 79 5.85 2.38 -4.95
N VAL A 80 5.72 1.94 -6.20
CA VAL A 80 6.30 2.65 -7.36
C VAL A 80 5.87 4.11 -7.37
N LYS A 81 4.57 4.37 -7.14
CA LYS A 81 3.99 5.71 -7.00
C LYS A 81 4.71 6.54 -5.93
N LYS A 82 4.81 6.02 -4.71
CA LYS A 82 5.42 6.76 -3.59
C LYS A 82 6.91 7.03 -3.84
N SER A 83 7.63 6.03 -4.35
CA SER A 83 9.06 6.12 -4.67
C SER A 83 9.31 7.22 -5.70
N ALA A 84 8.67 7.13 -6.86
CA ALA A 84 8.83 8.10 -7.93
C ALA A 84 8.39 9.52 -7.50
N GLN A 85 7.23 9.67 -6.84
CA GLN A 85 6.77 11.00 -6.41
C GLN A 85 7.73 11.67 -5.43
N LYS A 86 8.30 10.91 -4.48
CA LYS A 86 9.27 11.45 -3.51
C LYS A 86 10.57 11.87 -4.18
N VAL A 87 11.09 11.03 -5.09
CA VAL A 87 12.31 11.31 -5.85
C VAL A 87 12.12 12.52 -6.77
N LEU A 88 11.05 12.55 -7.57
CA LEU A 88 10.73 13.68 -8.46
C LEU A 88 10.57 14.99 -7.69
N THR A 89 9.90 14.96 -6.53
CA THR A 89 9.77 16.15 -5.68
C THR A 89 11.13 16.64 -5.17
N ALA A 90 12.05 15.73 -4.83
CA ALA A 90 13.40 16.08 -4.38
C ALA A 90 14.24 16.66 -5.52
N ILE A 91 14.21 16.03 -6.69
CA ILE A 91 14.89 16.51 -7.92
C ILE A 91 14.39 17.91 -8.28
N ASN A 92 13.07 18.13 -8.30
CA ASN A 92 12.49 19.44 -8.60
C ASN A 92 12.95 20.54 -7.66
N ARG A 93 13.01 20.27 -6.35
CA ARG A 93 13.53 21.24 -5.36
C ARG A 93 14.99 21.58 -5.61
N SER A 94 15.80 20.60 -6.00
CA SER A 94 17.21 20.81 -6.35
C SER A 94 17.35 21.70 -7.59
N LEU A 95 16.60 21.41 -8.66
CA LEU A 95 16.59 22.22 -9.89
C LEU A 95 16.10 23.65 -9.62
N TYR A 96 14.99 23.80 -8.89
CA TYR A 96 14.45 25.10 -8.52
C TYR A 96 15.47 25.92 -7.69
N SER A 97 16.14 25.29 -6.73
CA SER A 97 17.18 25.94 -5.93
C SER A 97 18.35 26.41 -6.80
N ARG A 98 18.84 25.58 -7.73
CA ARG A 98 19.94 25.91 -8.65
C ARG A 98 19.61 27.07 -9.58
N SER A 99 18.36 27.14 -10.06
CA SER A 99 17.86 28.26 -10.86
C SER A 99 17.89 29.60 -10.12
N HIS A 100 17.90 29.60 -8.78
CA HIS A 100 17.86 30.80 -7.93
C HIS A 100 19.14 31.07 -7.14
N GLU A 101 20.17 30.21 -7.24
CA GLU A 101 21.42 30.32 -6.47
C GLU A 101 22.35 31.44 -6.97
N TYR A 102 22.19 31.86 -8.24
CA TYR A 102 23.00 32.93 -8.85
C TYR A 102 22.12 34.08 -9.34
N LEU A 103 21.91 35.10 -8.50
CA LEU A 103 21.20 36.35 -8.83
C LEU A 103 21.75 37.08 -10.08
N SER A 104 22.94 36.70 -10.57
CA SER A 104 23.64 37.31 -11.70
C SER A 104 23.71 36.46 -12.98
N SER A 105 23.22 35.21 -12.98
CA SER A 105 23.22 34.37 -14.19
C SER A 105 21.79 34.01 -14.60
N THR A 106 21.45 34.28 -15.85
CA THR A 106 20.19 33.95 -16.54
C THR A 106 20.00 32.44 -16.78
N ARG A 107 20.49 31.57 -15.88
CA ARG A 107 20.46 30.11 -16.02
C ARG A 107 19.30 29.48 -15.27
N GLY A 108 18.15 29.42 -15.94
CA GLY A 108 17.07 28.53 -15.52
C GLY A 108 17.45 27.07 -15.78
N TYR A 109 17.24 26.19 -14.80
CA TYR A 109 17.31 24.74 -14.93
C TYR A 109 15.88 24.20 -15.03
N VAL A 110 15.32 24.22 -16.24
CA VAL A 110 13.94 23.80 -16.50
C VAL A 110 13.90 22.77 -17.63
N CYS A 111 13.20 21.67 -17.41
CA CYS A 111 13.01 20.62 -18.40
C CYS A 111 11.63 19.94 -18.24
N THR A 112 11.19 19.25 -19.28
CA THR A 112 10.09 18.29 -19.20
C THR A 112 10.64 16.97 -18.65
N PHE A 113 9.76 16.12 -18.13
CA PHE A 113 10.16 14.80 -17.68
C PHE A 113 9.01 13.80 -17.72
N SER A 114 9.23 12.70 -18.44
CA SER A 114 8.28 11.60 -18.52
C SER A 114 8.97 10.28 -18.21
N VAL A 115 8.39 9.51 -17.30
CA VAL A 115 8.93 8.23 -16.83
C VAL A 115 7.87 7.14 -16.98
N LEU A 116 8.30 6.02 -17.54
CA LEU A 116 7.60 4.75 -17.58
C LEU A 116 8.32 3.77 -16.65
N VAL A 117 7.63 3.29 -15.62
CA VAL A 117 8.13 2.19 -14.76
C VAL A 117 7.28 0.96 -15.01
N ILE A 118 7.90 -0.10 -15.51
CA ILE A 118 7.26 -1.40 -15.74
C ILE A 118 7.60 -2.31 -14.56
N LYS A 119 6.58 -2.66 -13.77
CA LYS A 119 6.70 -3.58 -12.63
C LYS A 119 5.57 -4.59 -12.67
N SER A 120 5.92 -5.87 -12.59
CA SER A 120 4.99 -6.99 -12.73
C SER A 120 4.13 -6.85 -14.01
N HIS A 121 2.81 -6.76 -13.86
CA HIS A 121 1.84 -6.58 -14.95
C HIS A 121 1.37 -5.13 -15.12
N THR A 122 2.07 -4.17 -14.51
CA THR A 122 1.64 -2.77 -14.47
C THR A 122 2.72 -1.86 -15.04
N ALA A 123 2.31 -0.97 -15.94
CA ALA A 123 3.09 0.18 -16.35
C ALA A 123 2.60 1.40 -15.57
N HIS A 124 3.52 2.01 -14.81
CA HIS A 124 3.32 3.24 -14.06
C HIS A 124 3.91 4.40 -14.85
N ILE A 125 3.08 5.39 -15.18
CA ILE A 125 3.48 6.56 -15.96
C ILE A 125 3.48 7.78 -15.05
N PHE A 126 4.59 8.51 -15.04
CA PHE A 126 4.75 9.80 -14.38
C PHE A 126 5.10 10.84 -15.43
N HIS A 127 4.39 11.95 -15.48
CA HIS A 127 4.53 12.91 -16.56
C HIS A 127 4.42 14.36 -16.07
N ILE A 128 5.36 15.18 -16.54
CA ILE A 128 5.41 16.62 -16.35
C ILE A 128 5.93 17.26 -17.66
N GLY A 129 5.15 18.15 -18.28
CA GLY A 129 5.54 18.85 -19.51
C GLY A 129 4.79 18.32 -20.73
N ASP A 130 5.47 18.21 -21.87
CA ASP A 130 4.86 17.85 -23.16
C ASP A 130 5.57 16.71 -23.91
N SER A 131 6.59 16.08 -23.32
CA SER A 131 7.09 14.80 -23.84
C SER A 131 6.03 13.71 -23.69
N ARG A 132 5.79 12.91 -24.74
CA ARG A 132 4.65 11.99 -24.76
C ARG A 132 5.07 10.53 -24.59
N ILE A 133 4.21 9.76 -23.94
CA ILE A 133 4.32 8.29 -23.87
C ILE A 133 3.10 7.68 -24.55
N TYR A 134 3.35 6.77 -25.49
CA TYR A 134 2.32 6.02 -26.20
C TYR A 134 2.45 4.52 -25.91
N ARG A 135 1.32 3.81 -25.97
CA ARG A 135 1.28 2.34 -26.02
C ARG A 135 0.73 1.90 -27.37
N ILE A 136 1.41 0.93 -27.97
CA ILE A 136 0.96 0.24 -29.18
C ILE A 136 0.59 -1.19 -28.80
N ARG A 137 -0.68 -1.55 -29.00
CA ARG A 137 -1.22 -2.90 -28.77
C ARG A 137 -2.18 -3.26 -29.89
N ALA A 138 -2.02 -4.43 -30.51
CA ALA A 138 -2.93 -4.98 -31.52
C ALA A 138 -3.37 -3.93 -32.58
N ASP A 139 -2.40 -3.24 -33.17
CA ASP A 139 -2.59 -2.19 -34.17
C ASP A 139 -3.29 -0.90 -33.70
N HIS A 140 -3.39 -0.67 -32.40
CA HIS A 140 -3.88 0.59 -31.83
C HIS A 140 -2.79 1.32 -31.05
N MET A 141 -2.49 2.57 -31.45
CA MET A 141 -1.59 3.48 -30.74
C MET A 141 -2.37 4.45 -29.87
N GLU A 142 -2.22 4.34 -28.55
CA GLU A 142 -2.89 5.18 -27.55
C GLU A 142 -1.88 6.14 -26.90
N CYS A 143 -2.19 7.44 -26.84
CA CYS A 143 -1.42 8.40 -26.05
C CYS A 143 -1.80 8.28 -24.56
N LEU A 144 -0.80 8.10 -23.71
CA LEU A 144 -0.99 7.86 -22.28
C LEU A 144 -0.79 9.11 -21.42
N THR A 145 -0.12 10.13 -21.96
CA THR A 145 0.18 11.42 -21.34
C THR A 145 -0.70 12.54 -21.90
N THR A 146 -0.79 13.65 -21.16
CA THR A 146 -1.53 14.86 -21.57
C THR A 146 -0.60 16.05 -21.44
N ASP A 147 -0.36 16.77 -22.54
CA ASP A 147 0.60 17.87 -22.56
C ASP A 147 0.22 19.01 -21.60
N HIS A 148 1.20 19.51 -20.86
CA HIS A 148 1.08 20.62 -19.93
C HIS A 148 1.49 21.93 -20.60
N ILE A 149 0.66 22.40 -21.53
CA ILE A 149 0.94 23.59 -22.36
C ILE A 149 -0.17 24.64 -22.19
N THR A 150 0.22 25.92 -22.09
CA THR A 150 -0.69 27.09 -22.17
C THR A 150 -0.46 27.85 -23.48
N PRO A 151 -1.50 28.14 -24.28
CA PRO A 151 -1.37 28.96 -25.48
C PRO A 151 -1.11 30.44 -25.10
N LEU A 152 -0.01 31.03 -25.61
CA LEU A 152 0.34 32.44 -25.43
C LEU A 152 -0.12 33.30 -26.62
N SER A 153 -0.18 32.74 -27.83
CA SER A 153 -0.64 33.39 -29.05
C SER A 153 -1.15 32.35 -30.08
N GLN A 154 -1.57 32.78 -31.28
CA GLN A 154 -1.98 31.86 -32.36
C GLN A 154 -0.85 30.93 -32.86
N SER A 155 0.41 31.22 -32.52
CA SER A 155 1.58 30.49 -33.01
C SER A 155 2.64 30.21 -31.95
N SER A 156 2.36 30.48 -30.67
CA SER A 156 3.31 30.23 -29.58
C SER A 156 2.60 29.73 -28.35
N SER A 157 3.15 28.68 -27.76
CA SER A 157 2.69 28.10 -26.51
C SER A 157 3.85 28.05 -25.51
N CYS A 158 3.54 27.97 -24.22
CA CYS A 158 4.54 27.75 -23.17
C CYS A 158 4.13 26.62 -22.26
N LEU A 159 5.10 25.99 -21.62
CA LEU A 159 4.84 24.98 -20.60
C LEU A 159 4.06 25.61 -19.43
N SER A 160 2.98 24.96 -19.03
CA SER A 160 2.19 25.26 -17.84
C SER A 160 2.69 24.49 -16.61
N ARG A 161 3.48 23.43 -16.83
CA ARG A 161 4.19 22.65 -15.81
C ARG A 161 5.50 22.13 -16.38
N ALA A 162 6.57 22.22 -15.59
CA ALA A 162 7.89 21.68 -15.94
C ALA A 162 8.69 21.43 -14.65
N MET A 163 9.68 20.53 -14.73
CA MET A 163 10.64 20.31 -13.65
C MET A 163 11.50 21.57 -13.46
N GLY A 164 11.72 21.98 -12.22
CA GLY A 164 12.53 23.15 -11.86
C GLY A 164 11.81 24.50 -12.03
N MET A 165 10.57 24.50 -12.52
CA MET A 165 9.78 25.72 -12.77
C MET A 165 9.25 26.34 -11.47
N ASP A 166 8.72 25.52 -10.57
CA ASP A 166 8.07 25.93 -9.32
C ASP A 166 8.55 25.12 -8.11
N THR A 167 8.34 25.65 -6.90
CA THR A 167 8.65 24.93 -5.64
C THR A 167 7.74 23.73 -5.39
N HIS A 168 6.51 23.77 -5.90
CA HIS A 168 5.55 22.69 -5.85
C HIS A 168 5.50 21.98 -7.21
N LEU A 169 5.57 20.65 -7.20
CA LEU A 169 5.54 19.85 -8.41
C LEU A 169 4.22 19.07 -8.47
N ASP A 170 3.40 19.39 -9.47
CA ASP A 170 2.23 18.61 -9.82
C ASP A 170 2.62 17.52 -10.83
N ILE A 171 2.55 16.26 -10.41
CA ILE A 171 2.93 15.10 -11.22
C ILE A 171 1.67 14.38 -11.69
N ASP A 172 1.48 14.28 -13.00
CA ASP A 172 0.43 13.42 -13.56
C ASP A 172 0.87 11.96 -13.39
N TYR A 173 -0.02 11.14 -12.82
CA TYR A 173 0.23 9.73 -12.56
C TYR A 173 -0.89 8.86 -13.13
N ARG A 174 -0.51 7.87 -13.94
CA ARG A 174 -1.44 6.90 -14.54
C ARG A 174 -0.88 5.49 -14.43
N THR A 175 -1.75 4.51 -14.22
CA THR A 175 -1.42 3.08 -14.30
C THR A 175 -2.22 2.42 -15.41
N ILE A 176 -1.58 1.45 -16.06
CA ILE A 176 -2.21 0.59 -17.06
C ILE A 176 -1.68 -0.84 -16.92
N SER A 177 -2.47 -1.82 -17.33
CA SER A 177 -2.03 -3.21 -17.45
C SER A 177 -1.20 -3.42 -18.72
N ILE A 178 -0.21 -4.31 -18.63
CA ILE A 178 0.67 -4.67 -19.74
C ILE A 178 0.52 -6.13 -20.16
N GLU A 179 0.71 -6.38 -21.45
CA GLU A 179 0.66 -7.71 -22.06
C GLU A 179 1.95 -7.98 -22.85
N PRO A 180 2.39 -9.26 -22.97
CA PRO A 180 3.49 -9.60 -23.88
C PRO A 180 3.19 -9.12 -25.30
N GLY A 181 4.15 -8.44 -25.90
CA GLY A 181 4.03 -7.80 -27.21
C GLY A 181 3.67 -6.32 -27.16
N ASP A 182 3.28 -5.75 -26.01
CA ASP A 182 3.10 -4.31 -25.87
C ASP A 182 4.39 -3.55 -26.19
N ILE A 183 4.26 -2.49 -26.98
CA ILE A 183 5.37 -1.57 -27.29
C ILE A 183 5.03 -0.19 -26.72
N PHE A 184 5.92 0.33 -25.89
CA PHE A 184 5.90 1.69 -25.40
C PHE A 184 6.80 2.57 -26.24
N PHE A 185 6.27 3.70 -26.70
CA PHE A 185 7.00 4.70 -27.47
C PHE A 185 7.01 6.02 -26.70
N LEU A 186 8.21 6.46 -26.31
CA LEU A 186 8.45 7.73 -25.63
C LEU A 186 9.09 8.69 -26.64
N SER A 187 8.62 9.93 -26.72
CA SER A 187 9.15 10.90 -27.69
C SER A 187 9.07 12.37 -27.24
N THR A 188 10.01 13.18 -27.73
CA THR A 188 9.96 14.65 -27.67
C THR A 188 9.16 15.24 -28.83
N ASP A 189 8.78 16.51 -28.69
CA ASP A 189 7.95 17.26 -29.66
C ASP A 189 8.55 17.26 -31.06
N GLY A 190 9.88 17.31 -31.17
CA GLY A 190 10.61 17.23 -32.42
C GLY A 190 10.24 16.01 -33.28
N VAL A 191 9.86 14.89 -32.65
CA VAL A 191 9.40 13.68 -33.36
C VAL A 191 7.89 13.66 -33.49
N HIS A 192 7.14 13.80 -32.39
CA HIS A 192 5.70 13.53 -32.39
C HIS A 192 4.82 14.67 -32.93
N ASP A 193 5.34 15.90 -33.05
CA ASP A 193 4.60 16.98 -33.72
C ASP A 193 4.76 16.93 -35.24
N THR A 194 5.86 16.34 -35.72
CA THR A 194 6.14 16.20 -37.16
C THR A 194 5.54 14.91 -37.74
N LEU A 195 5.51 13.83 -36.95
CA LEU A 195 5.03 12.52 -37.38
C LEU A 195 3.67 12.18 -36.74
N PRO A 196 2.60 11.96 -37.54
CA PRO A 196 1.33 11.54 -36.98
C PRO A 196 1.40 10.10 -36.42
N PRO A 197 0.58 9.74 -35.42
CA PRO A 197 0.61 8.43 -34.76
C PRO A 197 0.55 7.23 -35.73
N ASN A 198 -0.28 7.31 -36.78
CA ASN A 198 -0.41 6.25 -37.78
C ASN A 198 0.89 5.97 -38.54
N GLU A 199 1.70 7.00 -38.82
CA GLU A 199 2.98 6.83 -39.49
C GLU A 199 4.04 6.27 -38.54
N ILE A 200 4.06 6.74 -37.29
CA ILE A 200 4.97 6.23 -36.25
C ILE A 200 4.74 4.72 -36.08
N GLN A 201 3.47 4.33 -35.94
CA GLN A 201 3.06 2.95 -35.83
C GLN A 201 3.54 2.11 -37.02
N LEU A 202 3.32 2.60 -38.26
CA LEU A 202 3.74 1.89 -39.47
C LEU A 202 5.26 1.65 -39.50
N VAL A 203 6.06 2.68 -39.17
CA VAL A 203 7.53 2.56 -39.14
C VAL A 203 8.00 1.54 -38.11
N ILE A 204 7.35 1.48 -36.95
CA ILE A 204 7.69 0.50 -35.89
C ILE A 204 7.40 -0.93 -36.36
N TYR A 205 6.26 -1.18 -37.01
CA TYR A 205 5.89 -2.52 -37.50
C TYR A 205 6.71 -3.00 -38.71
N GLU A 206 7.07 -2.10 -39.64
CA GLU A 206 7.83 -2.46 -40.84
C GLU A 206 9.34 -2.62 -40.58
N SER A 207 9.81 -2.24 -39.40
CA SER A 207 11.23 -2.29 -39.07
C SER A 207 11.66 -3.67 -38.57
N SER A 208 12.85 -4.10 -38.97
CA SER A 208 13.41 -5.40 -38.62
C SER A 208 13.86 -5.50 -37.16
N SER A 209 14.09 -4.36 -36.49
CA SER A 209 14.50 -4.26 -35.09
C SER A 209 14.02 -2.93 -34.48
N LEU A 210 13.99 -2.85 -33.15
CA LEU A 210 13.64 -1.62 -32.44
C LEU A 210 14.65 -0.49 -32.72
N ASP A 211 15.95 -0.81 -32.80
CA ASP A 211 16.99 0.16 -33.14
C ASP A 211 16.78 0.76 -34.53
N ALA A 212 16.49 -0.08 -35.53
CA ALA A 212 16.19 0.38 -36.89
C ALA A 212 14.90 1.22 -36.93
N ALA A 213 13.92 0.92 -36.08
CA ALA A 213 12.71 1.72 -35.98
C ALA A 213 13.03 3.13 -35.42
N CYS A 214 13.76 3.23 -34.31
CA CYS A 214 14.19 4.51 -33.74
C CYS A 214 14.98 5.35 -34.73
N GLU A 215 15.95 4.76 -35.45
CA GLU A 215 16.74 5.44 -36.46
C GLU A 215 15.87 5.98 -37.61
N LYS A 216 14.95 5.16 -38.13
CA LYS A 216 14.01 5.58 -39.20
C LYS A 216 13.07 6.69 -38.74
N LEU A 217 12.52 6.61 -37.53
CA LEU A 217 11.61 7.63 -36.99
C LEU A 217 12.30 8.99 -36.91
N VAL A 218 13.52 9.02 -36.38
CA VAL A 218 14.32 10.24 -36.26
C VAL A 218 14.67 10.81 -37.65
N ASN A 219 15.13 9.97 -38.58
CA ASN A 219 15.45 10.42 -39.94
C ASN A 219 14.21 10.94 -40.69
N LEU A 220 13.07 10.27 -40.56
CA LEU A 220 11.82 10.70 -41.19
C LEU A 220 11.31 12.04 -40.63
N ALA A 221 11.41 12.24 -39.31
CA ALA A 221 11.08 13.53 -38.69
C ALA A 221 12.03 14.66 -39.17
N TYR A 222 13.32 14.37 -39.30
CA TYR A 222 14.31 15.31 -39.83
C TYR A 222 14.00 15.70 -41.29
N ASP A 223 13.68 14.71 -42.14
CA ASP A 223 13.37 14.91 -43.56
C ASP A 223 12.07 15.68 -43.76
N LYS A 224 11.07 15.46 -42.90
CA LYS A 224 9.81 16.20 -42.88
C LYS A 224 9.93 17.63 -42.33
N GLY A 225 11.12 18.02 -41.88
CA GLY A 225 11.44 19.39 -41.59
C GLY A 225 11.39 19.80 -40.12
N SER A 226 11.42 18.83 -39.19
CA SER A 226 11.50 19.14 -37.76
C SER A 226 12.66 20.10 -37.45
N THR A 227 12.39 21.08 -36.59
CA THR A 227 13.33 22.12 -36.19
C THR A 227 13.92 21.90 -34.79
N ASP A 228 13.41 20.91 -34.06
CA ASP A 228 13.82 20.63 -32.68
C ASP A 228 14.88 19.51 -32.60
N ASN A 229 15.30 19.17 -31.38
CA ASN A 229 16.00 17.94 -31.07
C ASN A 229 15.07 16.76 -31.31
N LEU A 230 15.64 15.65 -31.76
CA LEU A 230 14.90 14.51 -32.23
C LEU A 230 15.24 13.32 -31.36
N SER A 231 14.37 13.05 -30.38
CA SER A 231 14.59 11.98 -29.42
C SER A 231 13.39 11.05 -29.32
N CYS A 232 13.68 9.75 -29.35
CA CYS A 232 12.69 8.73 -29.09
C CYS A 232 13.28 7.48 -28.44
N GLN A 233 12.44 6.76 -27.73
CA GLN A 233 12.77 5.50 -27.08
C GLN A 233 11.62 4.50 -27.27
N LEU A 234 11.97 3.27 -27.60
CA LEU A 234 11.05 2.14 -27.73
C LEU A 234 11.35 1.10 -26.65
N ILE A 235 10.33 0.65 -25.94
CA ILE A 235 10.42 -0.41 -24.93
C ILE A 235 9.34 -1.44 -25.24
N ARG A 236 9.76 -2.65 -25.63
CA ARG A 236 8.87 -3.77 -25.89
C ARG A 236 8.86 -4.74 -24.72
N VAL A 237 7.67 -5.17 -24.33
CA VAL A 237 7.47 -6.25 -23.36
C VAL A 237 7.61 -7.58 -24.10
N ASP A 238 8.74 -8.26 -23.97
CA ASP A 238 8.98 -9.54 -24.67
C ASP A 238 8.29 -10.69 -23.95
N GLU A 239 8.52 -10.81 -22.63
CA GLU A 239 7.96 -11.86 -21.79
C GLU A 239 7.63 -11.29 -20.42
N ILE A 240 6.50 -11.73 -19.85
CA ILE A 240 6.15 -11.50 -18.45
C ILE A 240 6.11 -12.89 -17.80
N ILE A 241 7.14 -13.25 -17.02
CA ILE A 241 7.19 -14.57 -16.37
C ILE A 241 6.18 -14.57 -15.22
N ARG A 242 5.12 -15.34 -15.49
CA ARG A 242 3.95 -15.64 -14.69
C ARG A 242 4.29 -16.50 -13.48
N GLU A 243 4.74 -15.84 -12.43
CA GLU A 243 4.53 -16.28 -11.06
C GLU A 243 3.80 -15.16 -10.29
N SER A 244 2.73 -14.63 -10.91
CA SER A 244 1.79 -13.68 -10.30
C SER A 244 0.76 -14.44 -9.47
N ILE A 245 0.21 -13.79 -8.44
CA ILE A 245 -0.95 -14.30 -7.69
C ILE A 245 -2.08 -14.67 -8.63
N ASP A 246 -2.26 -13.95 -9.74
CA ASP A 246 -3.30 -14.22 -10.72
C ASP A 246 -3.19 -15.61 -11.36
N ASP A 247 -1.99 -16.17 -11.56
CA ASP A 247 -1.85 -17.55 -12.07
C ASP A 247 -2.12 -18.61 -11.00
N LEU A 248 -1.86 -18.28 -9.73
CA LEU A 248 -2.26 -19.12 -8.60
C LEU A 248 -3.79 -19.05 -8.45
N THR A 249 -4.37 -17.86 -8.55
CA THR A 249 -5.81 -17.59 -8.48
C THR A 249 -6.52 -18.27 -9.65
N ASP A 250 -6.08 -18.11 -10.89
CA ASP A 250 -6.69 -18.76 -12.06
C ASP A 250 -6.64 -20.29 -11.94
N LYS A 251 -5.48 -20.88 -11.59
CA LYS A 251 -5.36 -22.34 -11.41
C LYS A 251 -6.13 -22.89 -10.21
N LEU A 252 -6.22 -22.15 -9.11
CA LEU A 252 -6.89 -22.59 -7.89
C LEU A 252 -8.40 -22.30 -7.91
N THR A 253 -8.85 -21.28 -8.64
CA THR A 253 -10.27 -20.99 -8.87
C THR A 253 -10.91 -22.04 -9.79
N GLU A 254 -10.11 -22.70 -10.64
CA GLU A 254 -10.54 -23.88 -11.41
C GLU A 254 -10.66 -25.15 -10.55
N LEU A 255 -10.06 -25.21 -9.35
CA LEU A 255 -10.15 -26.39 -8.50
C LEU A 255 -11.50 -26.45 -7.77
N PRO A 256 -12.19 -27.60 -7.80
CA PRO A 256 -13.42 -27.77 -7.03
C PRO A 256 -13.14 -27.72 -5.53
N PHE A 257 -14.14 -27.31 -4.75
CA PHE A 257 -14.08 -27.42 -3.30
C PHE A 257 -14.17 -28.90 -2.90
N PRO A 258 -13.40 -29.33 -1.89
CA PRO A 258 -13.48 -30.71 -1.43
C PRO A 258 -14.86 -31.02 -0.83
N PRO A 259 -15.36 -32.25 -0.96
CA PRO A 259 -16.53 -32.69 -0.20
C PRO A 259 -16.20 -32.72 1.30
N ASP A 260 -17.21 -32.86 2.15
CA ASP A 260 -16.98 -33.09 3.58
C ASP A 260 -16.14 -34.35 3.78
N LEU A 261 -15.03 -34.21 4.51
CA LEU A 261 -14.04 -35.26 4.70
C LEU A 261 -14.25 -36.00 6.03
N GLU A 262 -14.34 -37.33 5.97
CA GLU A 262 -14.43 -38.18 7.16
C GLU A 262 -13.09 -38.84 7.51
N ALA A 263 -12.96 -39.26 8.77
CA ALA A 263 -11.80 -40.01 9.24
C ALA A 263 -11.56 -41.27 8.39
N GLY A 264 -10.32 -41.45 7.93
CA GLY A 264 -9.91 -42.55 7.06
C GLY A 264 -9.97 -42.25 5.56
N MET A 265 -10.61 -41.14 5.14
CA MET A 265 -10.54 -40.68 3.75
C MET A 265 -9.13 -40.20 3.39
N SER A 266 -8.84 -40.13 2.08
CA SER A 266 -7.57 -39.64 1.56
C SER A 266 -7.80 -38.59 0.47
N ILE A 267 -7.05 -37.49 0.52
CA ILE A 267 -7.10 -36.38 -0.44
C ILE A 267 -5.68 -36.02 -0.87
N ASP A 268 -5.36 -36.15 -2.16
CA ASP A 268 -4.02 -35.89 -2.73
C ASP A 268 -2.85 -36.48 -1.90
N GLY A 269 -3.07 -37.71 -1.43
CA GLY A 269 -2.12 -38.46 -0.62
C GLY A 269 -2.08 -38.10 0.87
N TYR A 270 -2.83 -37.09 1.34
CA TYR A 270 -3.03 -36.85 2.78
C TYR A 270 -4.13 -37.75 3.33
N GLN A 271 -3.89 -38.41 4.46
CA GLN A 271 -4.90 -39.22 5.15
C GLN A 271 -5.61 -38.39 6.21
N VAL A 272 -6.93 -38.29 6.14
CA VAL A 272 -7.76 -37.57 7.11
C VAL A 272 -7.84 -38.40 8.40
N ILE A 273 -7.44 -37.79 9.51
CA ILE A 273 -7.49 -38.42 10.85
C ILE A 273 -8.82 -38.07 11.51
N SER A 274 -9.15 -36.78 11.57
CA SER A 274 -10.37 -36.28 12.21
C SER A 274 -10.67 -34.85 11.79
N GLU A 275 -11.92 -34.43 11.92
CA GLU A 275 -12.29 -33.01 11.87
C GLU A 275 -11.79 -32.31 13.15
N LEU A 276 -11.17 -31.14 12.98
CA LEU A 276 -10.72 -30.29 14.09
C LEU A 276 -11.76 -29.22 14.42
N TYR A 277 -12.31 -28.57 13.38
CA TYR A 277 -13.26 -27.48 13.53
C TYR A 277 -13.99 -27.22 12.21
N ALA A 278 -15.28 -26.86 12.28
CA ALA A 278 -16.06 -26.39 11.14
C ALA A 278 -16.73 -25.06 11.47
N SER A 279 -16.66 -24.13 10.52
CA SER A 279 -17.32 -22.81 10.58
C SER A 279 -18.14 -22.57 9.31
N SER A 280 -18.95 -21.49 9.30
CA SER A 280 -19.67 -21.09 8.09
C SER A 280 -18.73 -20.91 6.89
N ARG A 281 -17.51 -20.42 7.15
CA ARG A 281 -16.51 -20.03 6.16
C ARG A 281 -15.49 -21.11 5.81
N SER A 282 -15.09 -22.00 6.70
CA SER A 282 -14.03 -22.99 6.42
C SER A 282 -14.13 -24.20 7.34
N GLN A 283 -13.56 -25.33 6.90
CA GLN A 283 -13.38 -26.52 7.72
C GLN A 283 -11.89 -26.81 7.91
N LEU A 284 -11.54 -27.31 9.08
CA LEU A 284 -10.19 -27.70 9.47
C LEU A 284 -10.17 -29.19 9.79
N TYR A 285 -9.24 -29.92 9.18
CA TYR A 285 -9.06 -31.34 9.39
C TYR A 285 -7.63 -31.63 9.87
N ILE A 286 -7.49 -32.55 10.83
CA ILE A 286 -6.19 -33.13 11.13
C ILE A 286 -5.91 -34.17 10.04
N VAL A 287 -4.79 -34.01 9.34
CA VAL A 287 -4.36 -34.91 8.28
C VAL A 287 -2.95 -35.44 8.57
N LYS A 288 -2.68 -36.66 8.12
CA LYS A 288 -1.34 -37.25 8.16
C LYS A 288 -0.72 -37.21 6.77
N ASP A 289 0.50 -36.71 6.67
CA ASP A 289 1.29 -36.81 5.45
C ASP A 289 2.06 -38.15 5.46
N PRO A 290 1.77 -39.11 4.56
CA PRO A 290 2.46 -40.39 4.55
C PRO A 290 3.95 -40.28 4.19
N LEU A 291 4.38 -39.16 3.60
CA LEU A 291 5.77 -38.96 3.18
C LEU A 291 6.72 -38.80 4.37
N ASP A 292 6.32 -38.07 5.41
CA ASP A 292 7.12 -37.85 6.62
C ASP A 292 6.46 -38.39 7.90
N GLY A 293 5.22 -38.89 7.80
CA GLY A 293 4.45 -39.44 8.90
C GLY A 293 3.90 -38.40 9.89
N LYS A 294 4.04 -37.09 9.61
CA LYS A 294 3.64 -36.03 10.53
C LYS A 294 2.15 -35.69 10.41
N GLU A 295 1.56 -35.32 11.53
CA GLU A 295 0.23 -34.71 11.57
C GLU A 295 0.31 -33.22 11.22
N ARG A 296 -0.65 -32.76 10.43
CA ARG A 296 -0.79 -31.39 9.95
C ARG A 296 -2.26 -30.99 9.99
N VAL A 297 -2.55 -29.71 9.84
CA VAL A 297 -3.92 -29.21 9.71
C VAL A 297 -4.17 -28.82 8.25
N MET A 298 -5.23 -29.37 7.66
CA MET A 298 -5.72 -28.99 6.34
C MET A 298 -6.90 -28.05 6.50
N LYS A 299 -6.84 -26.87 5.88
CA LYS A 299 -7.96 -25.95 5.77
C LYS A 299 -8.61 -26.10 4.41
N THR A 300 -9.93 -26.24 4.41
CA THR A 300 -10.76 -26.31 3.20
C THR A 300 -11.76 -25.15 3.20
N PRO A 301 -12.10 -24.61 2.03
CA PRO A 301 -13.16 -23.64 1.91
C PRO A 301 -14.52 -24.29 2.13
N SER A 302 -15.48 -23.54 2.68
CA SER A 302 -16.85 -24.01 2.89
C SER A 302 -17.64 -24.02 1.59
N GLN A 303 -18.39 -25.11 1.35
CA GLN A 303 -19.28 -25.26 0.19
C GLN A 303 -20.33 -24.14 0.06
N ASN A 304 -20.63 -23.41 1.15
CA ASN A 304 -21.55 -22.27 1.15
C ASN A 304 -21.04 -21.06 0.34
N PHE A 305 -19.75 -21.02 0.00
CA PHE A 305 -19.10 -19.89 -0.67
C PHE A 305 -18.44 -20.30 -2.01
N ASN A 306 -18.88 -21.42 -2.62
CA ASN A 306 -18.36 -21.91 -3.90
C ASN A 306 -18.60 -20.95 -5.08
N ASP A 307 -19.65 -20.13 -4.99
CA ASP A 307 -20.05 -19.17 -6.03
C ASP A 307 -19.64 -17.72 -5.68
N ASP A 308 -18.79 -17.52 -4.66
CA ASP A 308 -18.27 -16.19 -4.25
C ASP A 308 -16.78 -16.05 -4.66
N PRO A 309 -16.49 -15.43 -5.81
CA PRO A 309 -15.12 -15.24 -6.29
C PRO A 309 -14.23 -14.46 -5.32
N ALA A 310 -14.80 -13.47 -4.61
CA ALA A 310 -14.03 -12.66 -3.67
C ALA A 310 -13.64 -13.47 -2.44
N TYR A 311 -14.47 -14.41 -2.00
CA TYR A 311 -14.12 -15.36 -0.96
C TYR A 311 -13.01 -16.33 -1.41
N ILE A 312 -13.12 -16.88 -2.62
CA ILE A 312 -12.12 -17.80 -3.18
C ILE A 312 -10.75 -17.11 -3.28
N GLU A 313 -10.73 -15.90 -3.83
CA GLU A 313 -9.52 -15.09 -3.94
C GLU A 313 -8.86 -14.85 -2.58
N ARG A 314 -9.65 -14.52 -1.54
CA ARG A 314 -9.14 -14.35 -0.18
C ARG A 314 -8.57 -15.64 0.41
N PHE A 315 -9.24 -16.77 0.18
CA PHE A 315 -8.76 -18.07 0.65
C PHE A 315 -7.40 -18.43 0.03
N ILE A 316 -7.24 -18.14 -1.26
CA ILE A 316 -5.99 -18.32 -2.01
C ILE A 316 -4.92 -17.35 -1.51
N MET A 317 -5.30 -16.09 -1.26
CA MET A 317 -4.41 -15.08 -0.69
C MET A 317 -3.90 -15.49 0.69
N GLU A 318 -4.73 -16.12 1.51
CA GLU A 318 -4.34 -16.61 2.84
C GLU A 318 -3.21 -17.65 2.75
N GLU A 319 -3.36 -18.66 1.88
CA GLU A 319 -2.29 -19.65 1.60
C GLU A 319 -1.04 -18.93 1.09
N TRP A 320 -1.21 -18.03 0.13
CA TRP A 320 -0.11 -17.30 -0.50
C TRP A 320 0.69 -16.48 0.50
N VAL A 321 0.03 -15.75 1.39
CA VAL A 321 0.66 -14.96 2.46
C VAL A 321 1.35 -15.89 3.46
N GLY A 322 0.62 -16.87 3.99
CA GLY A 322 1.14 -17.76 5.03
C GLY A 322 2.36 -18.56 4.57
N SER A 323 2.44 -18.92 3.29
CA SER A 323 3.59 -19.62 2.71
C SER A 323 4.88 -18.78 2.67
N ARG A 324 4.76 -17.45 2.81
CA ARG A 324 5.87 -16.50 2.72
C ARG A 324 6.32 -15.96 4.07
N ILE A 325 5.51 -16.11 5.11
CA ILE A 325 5.88 -15.66 6.45
C ILE A 325 6.69 -16.74 7.14
N ASP A 326 7.93 -16.42 7.51
CA ASP A 326 8.80 -17.29 8.30
C ASP A 326 9.05 -16.62 9.64
N SER A 327 8.34 -17.10 10.67
CA SER A 327 8.42 -16.58 12.02
C SER A 327 8.04 -17.68 13.01
N PRO A 328 8.74 -17.80 14.16
CA PRO A 328 8.35 -18.75 15.19
C PRO A 328 6.98 -18.44 15.80
N HIS A 329 6.48 -17.21 15.65
CA HIS A 329 5.20 -16.76 16.20
C HIS A 329 4.03 -16.80 15.20
N VAL A 330 4.23 -17.37 14.01
CA VAL A 330 3.18 -17.52 12.98
C VAL A 330 3.16 -18.96 12.51
N VAL A 331 1.98 -19.56 12.33
CA VAL A 331 1.87 -20.94 11.86
C VAL A 331 2.47 -21.07 10.47
N LYS A 332 3.22 -22.14 10.27
CA LYS A 332 3.89 -22.40 9.00
C LYS A 332 2.92 -23.07 8.03
N VAL A 333 2.64 -22.39 6.91
CA VAL A 333 1.93 -23.01 5.78
C VAL A 333 2.89 -23.93 5.02
N CYS A 334 2.46 -25.16 4.81
CA CYS A 334 3.22 -26.21 4.18
C CYS A 334 3.08 -26.14 2.65
N ASN A 335 4.15 -25.74 1.97
CA ASN A 335 4.25 -25.84 0.52
C ASN A 335 4.60 -27.27 0.10
N ALA A 336 3.59 -28.13 -0.02
CA ALA A 336 3.81 -29.45 -0.61
C ALA A 336 3.82 -29.33 -2.13
N ASN A 337 4.92 -29.74 -2.77
CA ASN A 337 5.05 -29.80 -4.22
C ASN A 337 4.28 -31.02 -4.78
N ARG A 338 2.95 -31.03 -4.60
CA ARG A 338 2.05 -32.09 -5.04
C ARG A 338 0.93 -31.49 -5.90
N PRO A 339 0.50 -32.17 -6.97
CA PRO A 339 -0.67 -31.74 -7.72
C PRO A 339 -1.91 -31.78 -6.81
N LYS A 340 -2.70 -30.70 -6.80
CA LYS A 340 -3.95 -30.60 -6.05
C LYS A 340 -5.13 -30.97 -6.94
N THR A 341 -6.06 -31.77 -6.44
CA THR A 341 -7.35 -32.05 -7.11
C THR A 341 -8.50 -31.19 -6.59
N PHE A 342 -8.34 -30.61 -5.39
CA PHE A 342 -9.31 -29.74 -4.75
C PHE A 342 -8.63 -28.49 -4.17
N LEU A 343 -9.42 -27.43 -3.95
CA LEU A 343 -8.94 -26.23 -3.27
C LEU A 343 -8.80 -26.49 -1.76
N TYR A 344 -7.57 -26.55 -1.27
CA TYR A 344 -7.22 -26.57 0.16
C TYR A 344 -5.78 -26.11 0.35
N TYR A 345 -5.39 -25.83 1.59
CA TYR A 345 -3.99 -25.70 1.96
C TYR A 345 -3.72 -26.41 3.29
N VAL A 346 -2.43 -26.67 3.55
CA VAL A 346 -1.99 -27.43 4.72
C VAL A 346 -1.02 -26.58 5.52
N MET A 347 -1.10 -26.65 6.85
CA MET A 347 -0.23 -25.94 7.78
C MET A 347 0.22 -26.87 8.91
N ASP A 348 1.30 -26.49 9.59
CA ASP A 348 1.77 -27.24 10.76
C ASP A 348 0.68 -27.28 11.84
N LYS A 349 0.52 -28.45 12.47
CA LYS A 349 -0.36 -28.60 13.62
C LYS A 349 0.25 -27.90 14.83
N VAL A 350 -0.48 -26.95 15.39
CA VAL A 350 -0.05 -26.20 16.57
C VAL A 350 -0.68 -26.83 17.82
N GLU A 351 0.16 -27.25 18.75
CA GLU A 351 -0.26 -27.81 20.03
C GLU A 351 -0.54 -26.69 21.06
N GLY A 352 -1.50 -26.90 21.95
CA GLY A 352 -1.82 -25.94 23.02
C GLY A 352 -3.31 -25.59 23.13
N VAL A 353 -3.59 -24.48 23.81
CA VAL A 353 -4.93 -23.89 23.97
C VAL A 353 -5.01 -22.52 23.33
N SER A 354 -6.18 -22.04 22.95
CA SER A 354 -6.34 -20.67 22.47
C SER A 354 -6.07 -19.66 23.60
N LEU A 355 -5.64 -18.44 23.25
CA LEU A 355 -5.47 -17.35 24.21
C LEU A 355 -6.81 -17.00 24.86
N GLU A 356 -7.93 -17.11 24.13
CA GLU A 356 -9.28 -16.96 24.67
C GLU A 356 -9.50 -17.89 25.88
N ARG A 357 -9.26 -19.19 25.68
CA ARG A 357 -9.38 -20.17 26.75
C ARG A 357 -8.36 -19.95 27.87
N TRP A 358 -7.13 -19.54 27.53
CA TRP A 358 -6.11 -19.24 28.52
C TRP A 358 -6.50 -18.05 29.40
N ILE A 359 -7.11 -17.01 28.85
CA ILE A 359 -7.65 -15.86 29.60
C ILE A 359 -8.74 -16.37 30.56
N GLU A 360 -9.69 -17.18 30.09
CA GLU A 360 -10.74 -17.75 30.95
C GLU A 360 -10.19 -18.62 32.10
N GLU A 361 -9.18 -19.45 31.82
CA GLU A 361 -8.59 -20.39 32.79
C GLU A 361 -7.55 -19.75 33.71
N THR A 362 -7.03 -18.56 33.38
CA THR A 362 -5.98 -17.84 34.13
C THR A 362 -6.46 -16.48 34.64
N PRO A 363 -7.35 -16.45 35.66
CA PRO A 363 -7.75 -15.19 36.27
C PRO A 363 -6.54 -14.53 36.96
N TYR A 364 -6.24 -13.29 36.58
CA TYR A 364 -5.12 -12.48 37.07
C TYR A 364 -3.72 -13.06 36.80
N PRO A 365 -3.28 -13.14 35.54
CA PRO A 365 -1.93 -13.61 35.21
C PRO A 365 -0.86 -12.70 35.82
N LYS A 366 0.32 -13.25 36.14
CA LYS A 366 1.43 -12.42 36.61
C LYS A 366 1.78 -11.41 35.52
N PRO A 367 1.97 -10.11 35.84
CA PRO A 367 2.24 -9.10 34.83
C PRO A 367 3.42 -9.44 33.91
N SER A 368 4.48 -10.03 34.45
CA SER A 368 5.64 -10.47 33.69
C SER A 368 5.35 -11.60 32.69
N GLU A 369 4.41 -12.48 33.00
CA GLU A 369 3.99 -13.58 32.11
C GLU A 369 3.09 -13.03 31.00
N ALA A 370 2.09 -12.23 31.36
CA ALA A 370 1.21 -11.53 30.41
C ALA A 370 2.00 -10.66 29.41
N ILE A 371 2.94 -9.84 29.88
CA ILE A 371 3.80 -9.03 28.99
C ILE A 371 4.63 -9.90 28.05
N LYS A 372 5.10 -11.08 28.47
CA LYS A 372 5.84 -11.99 27.58
C LYS A 372 4.95 -12.48 26.45
N LEU A 373 3.69 -12.82 26.72
CA LEU A 373 2.72 -13.22 25.69
C LEU A 373 2.47 -12.07 24.71
N VAL A 374 2.20 -10.87 25.22
CA VAL A 374 1.97 -9.65 24.39
C VAL A 374 3.16 -9.36 23.48
N LYS A 375 4.40 -9.49 23.98
CA LYS A 375 5.61 -9.33 23.17
C LYS A 375 5.73 -10.38 22.06
N GLN A 376 5.31 -11.61 22.31
CA GLN A 376 5.33 -12.66 21.28
C GLN A 376 4.26 -12.44 20.21
N ILE A 377 3.04 -12.04 20.60
CA ILE A 377 1.96 -11.66 19.68
C ILE A 377 2.42 -10.52 18.78
N ALA A 378 3.02 -9.48 19.38
CA ALA A 378 3.57 -8.35 18.65
C ALA A 378 4.67 -8.75 17.65
N ARG A 379 5.57 -9.67 18.01
CA ARG A 379 6.56 -10.23 17.07
C ARG A 379 5.91 -11.01 15.93
N GLY A 380 4.81 -11.72 16.21
CA GLY A 380 3.98 -12.35 15.19
C GLY A 380 3.46 -11.32 14.19
N LEU A 381 2.80 -10.25 14.67
CA LEU A 381 2.31 -9.15 13.84
C LEU A 381 3.44 -8.46 13.05
N GLN A 382 4.59 -8.22 13.68
CA GLN A 382 5.75 -7.64 13.00
C GLN A 382 6.22 -8.51 11.82
N ALA A 383 6.13 -9.83 11.91
CA ALA A 383 6.47 -10.71 10.79
C ALA A 383 5.54 -10.51 9.58
N PHE A 384 4.25 -10.22 9.80
CA PHE A 384 3.34 -9.80 8.73
C PHE A 384 3.75 -8.43 8.17
N HIS A 385 3.98 -7.45 9.05
CA HIS A 385 4.30 -6.07 8.66
C HIS A 385 5.61 -5.96 7.89
N GLN A 386 6.61 -6.78 8.24
CA GLN A 386 7.87 -6.90 7.50
C GLN A 386 7.70 -7.40 6.07
N ARG A 387 6.58 -8.07 5.77
CA ARG A 387 6.18 -8.52 4.43
C ARG A 387 5.03 -7.67 3.86
N GLU A 388 4.89 -6.43 4.33
CA GLU A 388 3.87 -5.47 3.88
C GLU A 388 2.42 -5.99 3.93
N THR A 389 2.20 -6.98 4.79
CA THR A 389 0.93 -7.63 4.98
C THR A 389 0.35 -7.20 6.32
N LEU A 390 -0.94 -6.91 6.35
CA LEU A 390 -1.70 -6.61 7.57
C LEU A 390 -2.49 -7.85 7.97
N HIS A 391 -2.61 -8.11 9.26
CA HIS A 391 -3.36 -9.27 9.75
C HIS A 391 -4.88 -9.02 9.74
N GLN A 392 -5.32 -7.84 10.18
CA GLN A 392 -6.70 -7.30 10.18
C GLN A 392 -7.78 -8.05 10.98
N ASP A 393 -7.57 -9.33 11.33
CA ASP A 393 -8.45 -10.13 12.19
C ASP A 393 -7.71 -10.78 13.38
N LEU A 394 -6.89 -9.99 14.09
CA LEU A 394 -6.22 -10.49 15.29
C LEU A 394 -7.22 -10.52 16.46
N LYS A 395 -7.41 -11.71 17.05
CA LYS A 395 -8.31 -11.96 18.19
C LYS A 395 -7.79 -13.12 19.05
N PRO A 396 -8.20 -13.24 20.33
CA PRO A 396 -7.71 -14.30 21.22
C PRO A 396 -7.92 -15.73 20.72
N SER A 397 -9.00 -16.01 19.97
CA SER A 397 -9.25 -17.33 19.39
C SER A 397 -8.29 -17.70 18.25
N ASN A 398 -7.60 -16.74 17.63
CA ASN A 398 -6.62 -16.94 16.55
C ASN A 398 -5.17 -17.04 17.05
N ILE A 399 -4.98 -17.12 18.37
CA ILE A 399 -3.68 -17.14 19.03
C ILE A 399 -3.60 -18.41 19.86
N MET A 400 -2.66 -19.30 19.52
CA MET A 400 -2.44 -20.54 20.27
C MET A 400 -1.30 -20.36 21.28
N ILE A 401 -1.48 -20.93 22.47
CA ILE A 401 -0.50 -20.96 23.56
C ILE A 401 -0.13 -22.40 23.84
N SER A 402 1.13 -22.73 23.61
CA SER A 402 1.69 -24.03 23.96
C SER A 402 1.94 -24.15 25.48
N PRO A 403 2.13 -25.37 26.01
CA PRO A 403 2.43 -25.58 27.44
C PRO A 403 3.67 -24.86 27.97
N ASP A 404 4.63 -24.51 27.09
CA ASP A 404 5.83 -23.73 27.41
C ASP A 404 5.64 -22.21 27.26
N ASN A 405 4.39 -21.74 27.13
CA ASN A 405 4.01 -20.33 26.92
C ASN A 405 4.57 -19.70 25.64
N HIS A 406 4.78 -20.53 24.60
CA HIS A 406 5.09 -20.04 23.27
C HIS A 406 3.79 -19.71 22.53
N ILE A 407 3.78 -18.55 21.86
CA ILE A 407 2.62 -18.10 21.08
C ILE A 407 2.81 -18.38 19.61
N THR A 408 1.75 -18.86 18.95
CA THR A 408 1.65 -18.98 17.50
C THR A 408 0.33 -18.41 16.99
N LEU A 409 0.39 -17.50 16.02
CA LEU A 409 -0.77 -16.99 15.29
C LEU A 409 -1.20 -18.03 14.24
N VAL A 410 -2.48 -18.41 14.20
CA VAL A 410 -2.95 -19.57 13.41
C VAL A 410 -3.95 -19.27 12.29
N ASP A 411 -4.56 -18.09 12.25
CA ASP A 411 -5.58 -17.76 11.24
C ASP A 411 -5.39 -16.33 10.74
N PHE A 412 -5.31 -16.20 9.41
CA PHE A 412 -5.05 -14.94 8.73
C PHE A 412 -6.00 -14.76 7.53
N GLY A 413 -7.20 -15.33 7.57
CA GLY A 413 -8.20 -15.25 6.48
C GLY A 413 -8.72 -13.83 6.14
N SER A 414 -8.19 -12.79 6.78
CA SER A 414 -8.46 -11.37 6.49
C SER A 414 -7.22 -10.59 6.08
N VAL A 415 -6.13 -11.26 5.70
CA VAL A 415 -4.88 -10.58 5.35
C VAL A 415 -5.03 -9.62 4.19
N PHE A 416 -4.37 -8.48 4.31
CA PHE A 416 -4.31 -7.45 3.27
C PHE A 416 -2.87 -7.20 2.88
N VAL A 417 -2.54 -7.35 1.59
CA VAL A 417 -1.20 -7.09 1.06
C VAL A 417 -1.21 -5.78 0.28
N SER A 418 -0.41 -4.82 0.74
CA SER A 418 -0.45 -3.43 0.26
C SER A 418 -0.04 -3.24 -1.20
N GLY A 419 0.68 -4.20 -1.78
CA GLY A 419 1.17 -4.17 -3.16
C GLY A 419 0.32 -4.92 -4.19
N ILE A 420 -0.75 -5.61 -3.76
CA ILE A 420 -1.56 -6.49 -4.63
C ILE A 420 -3.03 -6.03 -4.67
N ASN A 421 -3.59 -5.62 -3.53
CA ASN A 421 -4.98 -5.18 -3.47
C ASN A 421 -5.09 -3.67 -3.72
N GLU A 422 -5.26 -3.26 -4.99
CA GLU A 422 -5.54 -1.86 -5.34
C GLU A 422 -6.94 -1.40 -4.89
N ILE A 423 -7.86 -2.35 -4.62
CA ILE A 423 -9.22 -2.09 -4.14
C ILE A 423 -9.42 -2.78 -2.79
N PHE A 424 -9.63 -1.99 -1.73
CA PHE A 424 -10.07 -2.51 -0.43
C PHE A 424 -11.53 -2.91 -0.52
N VAL A 425 -11.82 -4.21 -0.61
CA VAL A 425 -13.19 -4.73 -0.47
C VAL A 425 -13.44 -5.03 1.01
N PRO A 426 -14.29 -4.26 1.71
CA PRO A 426 -14.62 -4.55 3.09
C PRO A 426 -15.29 -5.91 3.16
N ILE A 427 -14.81 -6.78 4.06
CA ILE A 427 -15.44 -8.07 4.31
C ILE A 427 -16.90 -7.79 4.75
N GLU A 428 -17.89 -8.37 4.09
CA GLU A 428 -19.19 -8.61 4.73
C GLU A 428 -18.95 -9.62 5.85
N ARG A 429 -18.54 -9.08 7.01
CA ARG A 429 -18.25 -9.88 8.19
C ARG A 429 -19.56 -10.53 8.58
N ASP A 430 -19.63 -11.87 8.60
CA ASP A 430 -20.70 -12.51 9.35
C ASP A 430 -20.59 -11.92 10.75
N ARG A 431 -21.70 -11.39 11.27
CA ARG A 431 -21.80 -10.93 12.65
C ARG A 431 -21.72 -12.16 13.57
N VAL A 432 -20.55 -12.79 13.62
CA VAL A 432 -20.23 -13.77 14.66
C VAL A 432 -20.05 -12.94 15.93
N LEU A 433 -21.03 -13.07 16.83
CA LEU A 433 -21.01 -12.45 18.16
C LEU A 433 -19.61 -12.60 18.77
N GLY A 434 -19.01 -11.50 19.21
CA GLY A 434 -17.69 -11.47 19.86
C GLY A 434 -16.49 -11.07 18.98
N THR A 435 -16.48 -11.37 17.67
CA THR A 435 -15.29 -11.05 16.80
C THR A 435 -15.12 -9.55 16.56
N VAL A 436 -16.23 -8.80 16.59
CA VAL A 436 -16.26 -7.34 16.33
C VAL A 436 -15.48 -6.53 17.36
N ASN A 437 -15.22 -7.10 18.54
CA ASN A 437 -14.68 -6.37 19.69
C ASN A 437 -13.17 -6.09 19.61
N TYR A 438 -12.44 -6.78 18.73
CA TYR A 438 -10.98 -6.66 18.60
C TYR A 438 -10.54 -5.91 17.34
N SER A 439 -11.33 -5.95 16.26
CA SER A 439 -10.94 -5.28 15.02
C SER A 439 -11.02 -3.75 15.14
N ASP A 440 -10.19 -3.04 14.38
CA ASP A 440 -10.35 -1.59 14.24
C ASP A 440 -11.76 -1.25 13.73
N PRO A 441 -12.52 -0.42 14.47
CA PRO A 441 -13.88 -0.06 14.07
C PRO A 441 -13.94 0.65 12.71
N LEU A 442 -12.86 1.31 12.28
CA LEU A 442 -12.77 1.99 10.99
C LEU A 442 -12.72 1.02 9.80
N LEU A 443 -12.20 -0.20 9.98
CA LEU A 443 -12.21 -1.24 8.93
C LEU A 443 -13.64 -1.59 8.51
N ARG A 444 -14.59 -1.55 9.43
CA ARG A 444 -16.03 -1.78 9.14
C ARG A 444 -16.65 -0.65 8.32
N LEU A 445 -16.09 0.56 8.44
CA LEU A 445 -16.51 1.73 7.67
C LEU A 445 -15.78 1.82 6.32
N GLY A 446 -15.11 0.76 5.89
CA GLY A 446 -14.37 0.72 4.63
C GLY A 446 -12.99 1.39 4.68
N GLN A 447 -12.50 1.76 5.87
CA GLN A 447 -11.24 2.50 6.03
C GLN A 447 -10.14 1.57 6.55
N ASN A 448 -9.12 1.35 5.72
CA ASN A 448 -7.92 0.63 6.13
C ASN A 448 -6.94 1.57 6.83
N THR A 449 -6.72 1.36 8.11
CA THR A 449 -5.81 2.15 8.96
C THR A 449 -4.39 1.60 8.99
N GLY A 450 -4.10 0.56 8.19
CA GLY A 450 -2.78 -0.03 8.08
C GLY A 450 -2.34 -0.73 9.36
N ILE A 451 -1.06 -0.55 9.69
CA ILE A 451 -0.43 -1.06 10.93
C ILE A 451 -1.19 -0.61 12.19
N LYS A 452 -1.81 0.57 12.15
CA LYS A 452 -2.56 1.12 13.29
C LYS A 452 -3.84 0.33 13.59
N GLY A 453 -4.37 -0.42 12.64
CA GLY A 453 -5.50 -1.32 12.83
C GLY A 453 -5.10 -2.56 13.61
N ASP A 454 -4.02 -3.22 13.20
CA ASP A 454 -3.46 -4.38 13.94
C ASP A 454 -2.98 -3.98 15.35
N LEU A 455 -2.46 -2.75 15.48
CA LEU A 455 -2.08 -2.18 16.77
C LEU A 455 -3.29 -2.01 17.71
N PHE A 456 -4.43 -1.56 17.19
CA PHE A 456 -5.66 -1.46 17.96
C PHE A 456 -6.10 -2.84 18.48
N SER A 457 -6.05 -3.88 17.63
CA SER A 457 -6.36 -5.25 18.04
C SER A 457 -5.40 -5.78 19.10
N LEU A 458 -4.09 -5.55 18.95
CA LEU A 458 -3.10 -5.89 19.96
C LEU A 458 -3.37 -5.17 21.29
N ALA A 459 -3.75 -3.91 21.25
CA ALA A 459 -4.07 -3.13 22.44
C ALA A 459 -5.36 -3.63 23.12
N CYS A 460 -6.38 -4.04 22.36
CA CYS A 460 -7.59 -4.68 22.90
C CYS A 460 -7.25 -5.98 23.63
N ILE A 461 -6.47 -6.86 22.98
CA ILE A 461 -6.04 -8.13 23.58
C ILE A 461 -5.18 -7.89 24.82
N THR A 462 -4.28 -6.91 24.77
CA THR A 462 -3.48 -6.52 25.95
C THR A 462 -4.38 -6.05 27.07
N TYR A 463 -5.35 -5.18 26.80
CA TYR A 463 -6.30 -4.71 27.81
C TYR A 463 -7.05 -5.89 28.45
N GLU A 464 -7.54 -6.83 27.65
CA GLU A 464 -8.31 -7.99 28.13
C GLU A 464 -7.46 -8.95 28.97
N ILE A 465 -6.23 -9.27 28.55
CA ILE A 465 -5.33 -10.15 29.34
C ILE A 465 -5.17 -9.64 30.79
N PHE A 466 -5.12 -8.32 30.98
CA PHE A 466 -4.89 -7.71 32.29
C PHE A 466 -6.17 -7.40 33.08
N THR A 467 -7.32 -7.33 32.41
CA THR A 467 -8.58 -6.87 33.03
C THR A 467 -9.71 -7.89 32.98
N HIS A 468 -9.65 -8.90 32.11
CA HIS A 468 -10.74 -9.82 31.76
C HIS A 468 -11.99 -9.12 31.20
N HIS A 469 -11.82 -7.89 30.69
CA HIS A 469 -12.88 -7.07 30.14
C HIS A 469 -12.42 -6.41 28.85
N LEU A 470 -13.36 -5.89 28.06
CA LEU A 470 -13.07 -5.14 26.84
C LEU A 470 -13.02 -3.63 27.12
N PRO A 471 -12.16 -2.87 26.40
CA PRO A 471 -11.93 -1.44 26.69
C PRO A 471 -13.13 -0.53 26.43
N TYR A 472 -14.12 -1.01 25.68
CA TYR A 472 -15.36 -0.30 25.35
C TYR A 472 -16.62 -1.08 25.77
N GLY A 473 -16.48 -2.17 26.53
CA GLY A 473 -17.57 -3.12 26.80
C GLY A 473 -18.28 -3.54 25.51
N GLU A 474 -19.61 -3.60 25.55
CA GLU A 474 -20.47 -3.89 24.38
C GLU A 474 -20.65 -2.69 23.43
N GLY A 475 -20.01 -1.55 23.71
CA GLY A 475 -20.18 -0.32 22.93
C GLY A 475 -19.71 -0.49 21.48
N LEU A 476 -18.56 -1.13 21.26
CA LEU A 476 -17.96 -1.29 19.93
C LEU A 476 -18.83 -2.17 19.02
N GLU A 477 -19.37 -3.25 19.56
CA GLU A 477 -20.28 -4.19 18.88
C GLU A 477 -21.56 -3.52 18.41
N ARG A 478 -22.14 -2.63 19.24
CA ARG A 478 -23.40 -1.92 18.94
C ARG A 478 -23.23 -0.70 18.03
N CYS A 479 -22.00 -0.31 17.71
CA CYS A 479 -21.72 0.85 16.86
C CYS A 479 -21.73 0.47 15.38
N GLU A 480 -22.67 1.05 14.62
CA GLU A 480 -22.81 0.85 13.18
C GLU A 480 -22.49 2.13 12.39
N THR A 481 -22.44 3.29 13.06
CA THR A 481 -22.24 4.60 12.40
C THR A 481 -21.03 5.35 12.96
N PRO A 482 -20.39 6.24 12.15
CA PRO A 482 -19.28 7.08 12.61
C PRO A 482 -19.64 7.93 13.84
N GLN A 483 -20.87 8.43 13.91
CA GLN A 483 -21.36 9.28 15.01
C GLN A 483 -21.50 8.52 16.34
N GLN A 484 -21.80 7.22 16.29
CA GLN A 484 -21.81 6.38 17.48
C GLN A 484 -20.38 6.06 17.93
N LEU A 485 -19.49 5.86 16.96
CA LEU A 485 -18.08 5.57 17.20
C LEU A 485 -17.39 6.73 17.96
N GLU A 486 -17.66 7.98 17.60
CA GLU A 486 -17.16 9.17 18.30
C GLU A 486 -17.67 9.30 19.75
N LYS A 487 -18.81 8.66 20.07
CA LYS A 487 -19.39 8.70 21.42
C LYS A 487 -18.86 7.60 22.34
N LEU A 488 -18.07 6.65 21.81
CA LEU A 488 -17.48 5.60 22.62
C LEU A 488 -16.52 6.19 23.64
N LYS A 489 -16.61 5.67 24.87
CA LYS A 489 -15.76 6.08 25.98
C LYS A 489 -14.89 4.90 26.38
N TYR A 490 -13.58 5.12 26.34
CA TYR A 490 -12.61 4.19 26.90
C TYR A 490 -12.90 3.99 28.38
N ILE A 491 -12.93 2.74 28.82
CA ILE A 491 -13.07 2.38 30.22
C ILE A 491 -11.66 2.19 30.80
N PRO A 492 -11.23 3.02 31.76
CA PRO A 492 -9.92 2.86 32.39
C PRO A 492 -9.71 1.46 32.97
N SER A 493 -8.54 0.88 32.71
CA SER A 493 -8.17 -0.47 33.13
C SER A 493 -8.08 -0.62 34.65
N ASP A 494 -7.76 0.46 35.37
CA ASP A 494 -7.73 0.52 36.84
C ASP A 494 -9.10 0.31 37.49
N ARG A 495 -10.20 0.52 36.74
CA ARG A 495 -11.57 0.21 37.17
C ARG A 495 -11.78 -1.28 37.39
N TYR A 496 -11.14 -2.11 36.57
CA TYR A 496 -11.25 -3.57 36.63
C TYR A 496 -10.09 -4.21 37.39
N ASN A 497 -8.89 -3.64 37.26
CA ASN A 497 -7.70 -4.12 37.97
C ASN A 497 -6.93 -2.93 38.59
N PRO A 498 -7.23 -2.58 39.86
CA PRO A 498 -6.63 -1.43 40.54
C PRO A 498 -5.11 -1.51 40.77
N VAL A 499 -4.50 -2.68 40.53
CA VAL A 499 -3.05 -2.88 40.65
C VAL A 499 -2.31 -2.35 39.42
N LEU A 500 -3.01 -2.12 38.30
CA LEU A 500 -2.41 -1.60 37.09
C LEU A 500 -1.98 -0.14 37.27
N PRO A 501 -0.74 0.21 36.90
CA PRO A 501 -0.26 1.57 37.08
C PRO A 501 -0.85 2.51 36.02
N LEU A 502 -1.03 3.78 36.39
CA LEU A 502 -1.61 4.81 35.52
C LEU A 502 -0.90 4.95 34.17
N TRP A 503 0.44 4.81 34.14
CA TRP A 503 1.19 4.93 32.90
C TRP A 503 0.85 3.81 31.90
N PHE A 504 0.56 2.60 32.40
CA PHE A 504 0.17 1.46 31.58
C PHE A 504 -1.22 1.66 30.99
N ASP A 505 -2.18 2.13 31.81
CA ASP A 505 -3.51 2.49 31.35
C ASP A 505 -3.48 3.56 30.25
N ARG A 506 -2.62 4.59 30.39
CA ARG A 506 -2.47 5.61 29.37
C ARG A 506 -1.85 5.09 28.08
N ALA A 507 -0.95 4.12 28.16
CA ALA A 507 -0.42 3.45 26.99
C ALA A 507 -1.52 2.68 26.24
N LEU A 508 -2.36 1.94 26.97
CA LEU A 508 -3.55 1.27 26.43
C LEU A 508 -4.52 2.26 25.81
N MET A 509 -4.89 3.32 26.53
CA MET A 509 -5.80 4.38 26.06
C MET A 509 -5.32 5.02 24.75
N LYS A 510 -4.00 5.27 24.61
CA LYS A 510 -3.42 5.80 23.37
C LYS A 510 -3.49 4.79 22.22
N GLY A 511 -3.13 3.53 22.47
CA GLY A 511 -3.21 2.46 21.46
C GLY A 511 -4.65 2.18 21.00
N LEU A 512 -5.61 2.36 21.91
CA LEU A 512 -7.04 2.14 21.70
C LEU A 512 -7.79 3.39 21.19
N SER A 513 -7.12 4.53 20.97
CA SER A 513 -7.86 5.72 20.51
C SER A 513 -8.64 5.41 19.24
N ILE A 514 -9.90 5.83 19.16
CA ILE A 514 -10.74 5.64 17.98
C ILE A 514 -10.11 6.32 16.75
N LYS A 515 -9.46 7.46 16.96
CA LYS A 515 -8.78 8.25 15.94
C LYS A 515 -7.38 7.70 15.65
N PRO A 516 -7.09 7.19 14.43
CA PRO A 516 -5.79 6.61 14.10
C PRO A 516 -4.62 7.58 14.26
N GLU A 517 -4.84 8.87 14.03
CA GLU A 517 -3.84 9.93 14.22
C GLU A 517 -3.41 10.10 15.67
N GLU A 518 -4.22 9.67 16.64
CA GLU A 518 -3.90 9.70 18.07
C GLU A 518 -3.23 8.40 18.54
N ARG A 519 -3.26 7.34 17.73
CA ARG A 519 -2.60 6.06 18.03
C ARG A 519 -1.10 6.13 17.76
N TYR A 520 -0.38 5.13 18.26
CA TYR A 520 1.03 4.92 17.94
C TYR A 520 1.26 4.64 16.45
N ASP A 521 2.40 5.07 15.93
CA ASP A 521 2.80 4.82 14.54
C ASP A 521 3.42 3.43 14.33
N SER A 522 3.88 2.76 15.39
CA SER A 522 4.47 1.42 15.33
C SER A 522 4.11 0.58 16.55
N ILE A 523 4.13 -0.75 16.36
CA ILE A 523 3.94 -1.74 17.44
C ILE A 523 5.04 -1.61 18.49
N ASP A 524 6.28 -1.34 18.08
CA ASP A 524 7.41 -1.18 19.01
C ASP A 524 7.20 0.00 19.97
N GLN A 525 6.68 1.13 19.47
CA GLN A 525 6.40 2.28 20.32
C GLN A 525 5.31 1.98 21.34
N PHE A 526 4.25 1.28 20.93
CA PHE A 526 3.22 0.80 21.86
C PHE A 526 3.80 -0.14 22.91
N LEU A 527 4.61 -1.14 22.50
CA LEU A 527 5.23 -2.08 23.42
C LEU A 527 6.18 -1.39 24.41
N LEU A 528 6.93 -0.37 23.97
CA LEU A 528 7.81 0.39 24.85
C LEU A 528 7.00 1.03 25.98
N ASP A 529 5.96 1.78 25.65
CA ASP A 529 5.12 2.48 26.62
C ASP A 529 4.22 1.54 27.44
N ALA A 530 3.89 0.34 26.91
CA ALA A 530 3.17 -0.70 27.64
C ALA A 530 4.07 -1.53 28.56
N THR A 531 5.40 -1.43 28.45
CA THR A 531 6.34 -2.21 29.27
C THR A 531 7.23 -1.37 30.16
N GLN A 532 7.34 -0.07 29.88
CA GLN A 532 8.16 0.87 30.60
C GLN A 532 7.34 2.13 30.96
N PRO A 533 7.54 2.69 32.17
CA PRO A 533 6.86 3.92 32.56
C PRO A 533 7.27 5.10 31.65
N ASN A 534 6.30 5.66 30.94
CA ASN A 534 6.49 6.90 30.21
C ASN A 534 6.25 8.11 31.15
N PRO A 535 7.25 9.01 31.35
CA PRO A 535 7.10 10.18 32.21
C PRO A 535 5.94 11.10 31.83
N ASP A 536 5.64 11.23 30.53
CA ASP A 536 4.54 12.08 30.04
C ASP A 536 3.18 11.53 30.46
N PHE A 537 3.10 10.22 30.73
CA PHE A 537 1.88 9.56 31.21
C PHE A 537 1.71 9.65 32.74
N LEU A 538 2.74 10.05 33.47
CA LEU A 538 2.67 10.28 34.91
C LEU A 538 2.17 11.69 35.26
N LEU A 539 2.33 12.64 34.35
CA LEU A 539 1.86 14.01 34.55
C LEU A 539 0.32 14.06 34.51
N PRO A 540 -0.38 14.72 35.45
CA PRO A 540 -1.79 15.01 35.28
C PRO A 540 -1.96 15.80 33.98
N LYS A 541 -2.76 15.30 33.03
CA LYS A 541 -3.16 16.12 31.89
C LYS A 541 -3.86 17.34 32.48
N GLU A 542 -3.34 18.55 32.23
CA GLU A 542 -4.10 19.76 32.46
C GLU A 542 -5.45 19.55 31.76
N VAL A 543 -6.53 19.53 32.54
CA VAL A 543 -7.87 19.44 31.99
C VAL A 543 -7.99 20.65 31.09
N GLU A 544 -7.97 20.44 29.77
CA GLU A 544 -8.44 21.46 28.82
C GLU A 544 -9.84 21.83 29.31
N LYS A 545 -9.96 22.98 30.01
CA LYS A 545 -11.23 23.60 30.36
C LYS A 545 -11.86 24.07 29.05
N LYS A 546 -12.38 23.12 28.28
CA LYS A 546 -13.12 23.37 27.06
C LYS A 546 -14.46 24.02 27.43
N THR A 547 -14.65 25.23 26.91
CA THR A 547 -15.94 25.76 26.44
C THR A 547 -17.02 26.21 27.44
N GLN A 548 -16.75 26.37 28.73
CA GLN A 548 -17.69 27.13 29.59
C GLN A 548 -17.48 28.65 29.50
N SER A 549 -16.26 29.10 29.21
CA SER A 549 -15.94 30.53 29.14
C SER A 549 -16.59 31.23 27.94
N VAL A 550 -16.64 30.62 26.76
CA VAL A 550 -17.18 31.28 25.54
C VAL A 550 -18.68 31.52 25.64
N ILE A 551 -19.46 30.52 26.10
CA ILE A 551 -20.92 30.66 26.27
C ILE A 551 -21.23 31.72 27.34
N PHE A 552 -20.44 31.77 28.41
CA PHE A 552 -20.55 32.82 29.44
C PHE A 552 -20.34 34.21 28.85
N TRP A 553 -19.29 34.42 28.05
CA TRP A 553 -19.03 35.72 27.41
C TRP A 553 -20.08 36.10 26.35
N GLN A 554 -20.61 35.13 25.60
CA GLN A 554 -21.70 35.36 24.64
C GLN A 554 -22.99 35.79 25.34
N MET A 555 -23.37 35.11 26.43
CA MET A 555 -24.53 35.48 27.23
C MET A 555 -24.36 36.85 27.87
N MET A 556 -23.17 37.16 28.39
CA MET A 556 -22.88 38.47 28.99
C MET A 556 -22.93 39.60 27.96
N SER A 557 -22.39 39.36 26.75
CA SER A 557 -22.47 40.33 25.64
C SER A 557 -23.92 40.56 25.18
N LEU A 558 -24.75 39.52 25.15
CA LEU A 558 -26.17 39.64 24.80
C LEU A 558 -26.93 40.48 25.84
N VAL A 559 -26.69 40.24 27.14
CA VAL A 559 -27.29 41.04 28.21
C VAL A 559 -26.89 42.52 28.07
N TRP A 560 -25.60 42.80 27.84
CA TRP A 560 -25.12 44.17 27.64
C TRP A 560 -25.76 44.84 26.43
N PHE A 561 -25.88 44.12 25.32
CA PHE A 561 -26.54 44.62 24.11
C PHE A 561 -28.00 44.98 24.37
N ILE A 562 -28.75 44.11 25.05
CA ILE A 562 -30.16 44.36 25.41
C ILE A 562 -30.27 45.58 26.33
N THR A 563 -29.41 45.70 27.36
CA THR A 563 -29.42 46.89 28.24
C THR A 563 -29.08 48.17 27.50
N SER A 564 -28.15 48.13 26.53
CA SER A 564 -27.81 49.28 25.71
C SER A 564 -28.98 49.69 24.81
N MET A 565 -29.64 48.72 24.16
CA MET A 565 -30.85 48.99 23.37
C MET A 565 -31.96 49.59 24.22
N PHE A 566 -32.15 49.12 25.46
CA PHE A 566 -33.16 49.65 26.37
C PHE A 566 -32.83 51.09 26.79
N LEU A 567 -31.56 51.39 27.06
CA LEU A 567 -31.09 52.75 27.35
C LEU A 567 -31.30 53.71 26.17
N VAL A 568 -30.98 53.27 24.95
CA VAL A 568 -31.21 54.06 23.73
C VAL A 568 -32.71 54.32 23.52
N ALA A 569 -33.55 53.29 23.70
CA ALA A 569 -35.00 53.44 23.59
C ALA A 569 -35.57 54.37 24.67
N ALA A 570 -35.08 54.28 25.92
CA ALA A 570 -35.49 55.15 27.01
C ALA A 570 -35.09 56.61 26.78
N LEU A 571 -33.91 56.86 26.20
CA LEU A 571 -33.48 58.21 25.79
C LEU A 571 -34.35 58.76 24.66
N TRP A 572 -34.69 57.92 23.67
CA TRP A 572 -35.57 58.29 22.56
C TRP A 572 -37.03 58.58 22.96
N LEU A 573 -37.46 58.13 24.14
CA LEU A 573 -38.79 58.37 24.69
C LEU A 573 -38.84 59.62 25.60
N GLN A 574 -37.70 60.24 25.87
CA GLN A 574 -37.58 61.45 26.71
C GLN A 574 -37.39 62.75 25.90
N ASP A 575 -37.14 62.66 24.60
CA ASP A 575 -37.25 63.73 23.61
C ASP A 575 -38.60 63.66 22.87
#